data_AF-A0A3P7K8S9-F1
#
_entry.id   AF-A0A3P7K8S9-F1
#
_cell.length_a   1.000
_cell.length_b   1.000
_cell.length_c   1.000
_cell.angle_alpha   90.00
_cell.angle_beta   90.00
_cell.angle_gamma   90.00
#
_symmetry.space_group_name_H-M   'P 1'
#
loop_
_entity.id
_entity.type
_entity.pdbx_description
1 polymer ?
#
loop_
_entity_poly.entity_id
_entity_poly.type
_entity_poly.pdbx_seq_one_letter_code
_entity_poly.pdbx_strand_id
1 'polypeptide(L)'
;MNINAMTEVTDDQLLRLRADVVFLASRHITSKAVNQIVQEWFEGKRKISQMFFDAMKEPSKDAVLEGIDPEQFRTADELLKM
;
A
#
# COMPACT_ATOMS: atom_id res chain seq x y z
N MET A 1 -14.01 -18.63 1.49
CA MET A 1 -15.08 -17.64 1.24
C MET A 1 -14.44 -16.27 1.30
N ASN A 2 -14.24 -15.62 0.16
CA ASN A 2 -13.70 -14.26 0.12
C ASN A 2 -14.88 -13.30 0.18
N ILE A 3 -15.01 -12.57 1.29
CA ILE A 3 -16.00 -11.52 1.41
C ILE A 3 -15.40 -10.27 0.77
N ASN A 4 -15.76 -9.98 -0.48
CA ASN A 4 -15.40 -8.74 -1.14
C ASN A 4 -16.40 -7.65 -0.72
N ALA A 5 -16.14 -7.01 0.42
CA ALA A 5 -16.92 -5.88 0.90
C ALA A 5 -16.11 -4.59 0.81
N MET A 6 -16.71 -3.53 0.28
CA MET A 6 -16.16 -2.19 0.35
C MET A 6 -16.19 -1.72 1.80
N THR A 7 -15.05 -1.27 2.32
CA THR A 7 -14.93 -0.72 3.66
C THR A 7 -14.99 0.81 3.61
N GLU A 8 -15.36 1.42 4.73
CA GLU A 8 -15.27 2.88 4.92
C GLU A 8 -13.96 3.26 5.65
N VAL A 9 -12.93 2.42 5.56
CA VAL A 9 -11.63 2.70 6.19
C VAL A 9 -11.00 3.94 5.56
N THR A 10 -10.68 4.91 6.40
CA THR A 10 -10.02 6.16 6.00
C THR A 10 -8.50 6.05 6.06
N ASP A 11 -7.79 7.01 5.46
CA ASP A 11 -6.34 7.17 5.57
C ASP A 11 -5.83 7.07 7.03
N ASP A 12 -6.44 7.84 7.95
CA ASP A 12 -6.04 7.84 9.37
C ASP A 12 -6.20 6.47 10.05
N GLN A 13 -7.25 5.73 9.69
CA GLN A 13 -7.50 4.39 10.23
C GLN A 13 -6.52 3.38 9.63
N LEU A 14 -6.25 3.48 8.33
CA LEU A 14 -5.26 2.67 7.63
C LEU A 14 -3.84 2.89 8.23
N LEU A 15 -3.46 4.13 8.50
CA LEU A 15 -2.18 4.45 9.13
C LEU A 15 -2.05 3.92 10.56
N ARG A 16 -3.14 3.65 11.27
CA ARG A 16 -3.08 3.01 12.59
C ARG A 16 -3.01 1.49 12.52
N LEU A 17 -3.32 0.89 11.38
CA LEU A 17 -3.31 -0.55 11.21
C LEU A 17 -1.88 -1.10 11.34
N ARG A 18 -1.70 -2.09 12.21
CA ARG A 18 -0.47 -2.88 12.33
C ARG A 18 -0.80 -4.31 11.97
N ALA A 19 -0.47 -4.71 10.75
CA ALA A 19 -0.71 -6.04 10.22
C ALA A 19 0.45 -6.44 9.31
N ASP A 20 0.75 -7.74 9.25
CA ASP A 20 1.75 -8.26 8.32
C ASP A 20 1.22 -8.30 6.87
N VAL A 21 -0.08 -8.56 6.72
CA VAL A 21 -0.74 -8.66 5.42
C VAL A 21 -1.98 -7.76 5.42
N VAL A 22 -2.10 -6.90 4.41
CA VAL A 22 -3.22 -5.95 4.27
C VAL A 22 -3.94 -6.19 2.95
N PHE A 23 -5.20 -6.61 3.02
CA PHE A 23 -6.13 -6.62 1.88
C PHE A 23 -7.29 -5.69 2.23
N LEU A 24 -7.45 -4.60 1.48
CA LEU A 24 -8.41 -3.57 1.83
C LEU A 24 -9.06 -2.96 0.60
N ALA A 25 -10.38 -3.04 0.53
CA ALA A 25 -11.18 -2.29 -0.44
C ALA A 25 -11.75 -1.04 0.25
N SER A 26 -11.44 0.16 -0.23
CA SER A 26 -12.00 1.42 0.31
C SER A 26 -11.96 2.54 -0.71
N ARG A 27 -12.99 3.39 -0.69
CA ARG A 27 -13.08 4.61 -1.49
C ARG A 27 -12.37 5.83 -0.88
N HIS A 28 -11.94 5.73 0.38
CA HIS A 28 -11.35 6.85 1.14
C HIS A 28 -9.84 6.78 1.26
N ILE A 29 -9.21 5.72 0.73
CA ILE A 29 -7.75 5.57 0.75
C ILE A 29 -7.14 6.40 -0.37
N THR A 30 -6.13 7.19 -0.03
CA THR A 30 -5.40 8.02 -0.99
C THR A 30 -3.97 7.51 -1.21
N SER A 31 -3.35 7.94 -2.33
CA SER A 31 -1.92 7.69 -2.58
C SER A 31 -1.03 8.15 -1.43
N LYS A 32 -1.42 9.22 -0.71
CA LYS A 32 -0.63 9.77 0.39
C LYS A 32 -0.52 8.79 1.56
N ALA A 33 -1.62 8.17 1.97
CA ALA A 33 -1.58 7.19 3.05
C ALA A 33 -0.81 5.92 2.63
N VAL A 34 -0.95 5.48 1.38
CA VAL A 34 -0.18 4.35 0.85
C VAL A 34 1.31 4.68 0.84
N ASN A 35 1.72 5.84 0.34
CA ASN A 35 3.11 6.30 0.35
C ASN A 35 3.70 6.29 1.77
N GLN A 36 2.97 6.85 2.74
CA GLN A 36 3.44 6.88 4.13
C GLN A 36 3.61 5.45 4.70
N ILE A 37 2.73 4.50 4.36
CA ILE A 37 2.92 3.10 4.78
C ILE A 37 4.17 2.49 4.15
N VAL A 38 4.40 2.72 2.85
CA VAL A 38 5.59 2.21 2.16
C VAL A 38 6.86 2.79 2.78
N GLN A 39 6.89 4.09 3.09
CA GLN A 39 8.02 4.71 3.77
C GLN A 39 8.25 4.12 5.17
N GLU A 40 7.19 3.98 5.99
CA GLU A 40 7.31 3.36 7.32
C GLU A 40 7.76 1.89 7.25
N TRP A 41 7.38 1.16 6.20
CA TRP A 41 7.87 -0.19 5.94
C TRP A 41 9.35 -0.18 5.57
N PHE A 42 9.76 0.71 4.66
CA PHE A 42 11.14 0.85 4.20
C PHE A 42 12.09 1.21 5.36
N GLU A 43 11.64 2.06 6.28
CA GLU A 43 12.37 2.44 7.50
C GLU A 43 12.34 1.35 8.60
N GLY A 44 11.70 0.21 8.35
CA GLY A 44 11.59 -0.90 9.31
C GLY A 44 10.62 -0.64 10.48
N LYS A 45 9.83 0.44 10.43
CA LYS A 45 8.80 0.77 11.44
C LYS A 45 7.57 -0.12 11.31
N ARG A 46 7.37 -0.76 10.14
CA ARG A 46 6.31 -1.73 9.88
C ARG A 46 6.87 -3.06 9.40
N LYS A 47 6.30 -4.15 9.89
CA LYS A 47 6.48 -5.49 9.34
C LYS A 47 5.27 -5.78 8.46
N ILE A 48 5.46 -5.63 7.16
CA ILE A 48 4.46 -5.89 6.14
C ILE A 48 5.12 -6.78 5.11
N SER A 49 4.50 -7.92 4.82
CA SER A 49 4.92 -8.87 3.79
C SER A 49 4.13 -8.68 2.49
N GLN A 50 2.87 -8.20 2.58
CA GLN A 50 2.03 -7.99 1.41
C GLN A 50 0.96 -6.92 1.64
N MET A 51 0.72 -6.08 0.63
CA MET A 51 -0.41 -5.14 0.60
C MET A 51 -1.15 -5.19 -0.73
N PHE A 52 -2.47 -5.15 -0.64
CA PHE A 52 -3.36 -5.02 -1.78
C PHE A 52 -4.48 -4.04 -1.43
N PHE A 53 -4.60 -2.99 -2.25
CA PHE A 53 -5.65 -1.99 -2.12
C PHE A 53 -6.57 -2.05 -3.33
N ASP A 54 -7.85 -2.25 -3.09
CA ASP A 54 -8.90 -2.11 -4.09
C ASP A 54 -9.58 -0.74 -3.89
N ALA A 55 -9.07 0.27 -4.59
CA ALA A 55 -9.53 1.64 -4.48
C ALA A 55 -10.29 2.05 -5.75
N MET A 56 -11.43 2.74 -5.57
CA MET A 56 -12.23 3.26 -6.69
C MET A 56 -11.53 4.39 -7.48
N LYS A 57 -10.40 4.91 -6.97
CA LYS A 57 -9.49 5.80 -7.69
C LYS A 57 -8.13 5.14 -7.72
N GLU A 58 -7.62 4.89 -8.93
CA GLU A 58 -6.25 4.42 -9.10
C GLU A 58 -5.28 5.43 -8.46
N PRO A 59 -4.49 5.02 -7.46
CA PRO A 59 -3.52 5.91 -6.86
C PRO A 59 -2.43 6.23 -7.89
N SER A 60 -2.07 7.52 -8.01
CA SER A 60 -0.96 7.93 -8.87
C SER A 60 0.32 7.23 -8.44
N LYS A 61 0.96 6.50 -9.36
CA LYS A 61 2.23 5.79 -9.12
C LYS A 61 3.29 6.76 -8.61
N ASP A 62 3.41 7.93 -9.21
CA ASP A 62 4.39 8.94 -8.83
C ASP A 62 4.15 9.45 -7.41
N ALA A 63 2.89 9.61 -7.01
CA ALA A 63 2.54 10.03 -5.65
C ALA A 63 2.77 8.91 -4.62
N VAL A 64 2.56 7.63 -4.99
CA VAL A 64 2.86 6.49 -4.11
C VAL A 64 4.36 6.31 -3.90
N LEU A 65 5.17 6.60 -4.92
CA LEU A 65 6.62 6.44 -4.89
C LEU A 65 7.38 7.73 -4.53
N GLU A 66 6.67 8.79 -4.13
CA GLU A 66 7.29 10.05 -3.75
C GLU A 66 8.29 9.84 -2.60
N GLY A 67 9.52 10.33 -2.79
CA GLY A 67 10.62 10.19 -1.83
C GLY A 67 11.28 8.82 -1.77
N ILE A 68 10.87 7.87 -2.62
CA ILE A 68 11.50 6.55 -2.76
C ILE A 68 12.37 6.57 -4.01
N ASP A 69 13.60 6.08 -3.89
CA ASP A 69 14.48 5.91 -5.05
C ASP A 69 13.88 4.85 -6.00
N PRO A 70 13.56 5.19 -7.26
CA PRO A 70 13.03 4.23 -8.23
C PRO A 70 13.91 2.99 -8.40
N GLU A 71 15.24 3.10 -8.21
CA GLU A 71 16.16 1.97 -8.30
C GLU A 71 15.97 0.94 -7.17
N GLN A 72 15.26 1.29 -6.10
CA GLN A 72 14.93 0.38 -5.00
C GLN A 72 13.59 -0.33 -5.22
N PHE A 73 12.78 0.14 -6.18
CA PHE A 73 11.53 -0.49 -6.54
C PHE A 73 11.75 -1.52 -7.64
N ARG A 74 11.16 -2.71 -7.47
CA ARG A 74 11.09 -3.74 -8.51
C ARG A 74 9.63 -4.12 -8.70
N THR A 75 9.20 -4.19 -9.95
CA THR A 75 7.94 -4.80 -10.34
C THR A 75 8.00 -6.31 -10.14
N ALA A 76 6.84 -6.95 -10.05
CA ALA A 76 6.76 -8.41 -9.95
C ALA A 76 7.49 -9.10 -11.13
N ASP A 77 7.35 -8.56 -12.34
CA ASP A 77 8.01 -9.09 -13.54
C ASP A 77 9.54 -8.98 -13.49
N GLU A 78 10.09 -7.93 -12.87
CA GLU A 78 11.53 -7.78 -12.68
C GLU A 78 12.05 -8.77 -11.63
N LEU A 79 11.31 -8.97 -10.53
CA LEU A 79 11.68 -9.92 -9.49
C LEU A 79 11.65 -11.38 -9.99
N LEU A 80 10.74 -11.73 -10.89
CA LEU A 80 10.65 -13.08 -11.47
C LEU A 80 11.75 -13.40 -12.49
N LYS A 81 12.51 -12.38 -12.94
CA LYS A 81 13.62 -12.52 -13.90
C LYS A 81 15.00 -12.51 -13.24
N MET A 82 15.07 -12.31 -11.92
CA MET A 82 16.29 -12.39 -11.11
C MET A 82 16.52 -13.81 -10.60
#